data_AF-A0AAU9AHI2-F1
#
_entry.id   AF-A0AAU9AHI2-F1
#
_cell.length_a   1.000
_cell.length_b   1.000
_cell.length_c   1.000
_cell.angle_alpha   90.00
_cell.angle_beta   90.00
_cell.angle_gamma   90.00
#
_symmetry.space_group_name_H-M   'P 1'
#
loop_
_entity.id
_entity.type
_entity.pdbx_description
1 polymer ?
#
loop_
_entity_poly.entity_id
_entity_poly.type
_entity_poly.pdbx_seq_one_letter_code
_entity_poly.pdbx_strand_id
1 'polypeptide(L)'
;MSAADFGRAATGVKLAARARIGAALVLTALLTACAGAGVRPGAPAGQVVPAADAVEREAARAARVRAAADWSLTGRIAVSNAGKGGSGRIEWSQRGDAYEVALSAPVTRQSWRLSGGPDGARLDGLDGGPREGADAAEVLFQATGWDIPVAALGQWLRGLPAGDGADARIVPGADGRPQSIAQGGWTIAYEWPASGDLPARLDARRDSARVRLIVDQWQGATAQAAPERADPRTALLFSGRMSHPLRKQLLALNLDDPVADARTNLARGERRPIGLGTGWGWVRAPGWGEPRWDGTLAVAKFTGEDRDRVVMLDGTDADYLDEPALWDRAEIYAHAYNAALRQLLRDSGGEYAGSEPAALSR
;
A
#
# COMPACT_ATOMS: atom_id res chain seq x y z
N MET A 1 16.77 91.41 16.94
CA MET A 1 15.58 90.65 16.53
C MET A 1 15.86 90.05 15.16
N SER A 2 16.08 88.73 15.07
CA SER A 2 15.78 87.87 13.90
C SER A 2 16.64 86.58 13.84
N ALA A 3 15.98 85.50 13.42
CA ALA A 3 16.49 84.35 12.66
C ALA A 3 17.26 83.19 13.33
N ALA A 4 16.92 82.74 14.54
CA ALA A 4 17.53 81.50 15.09
C ALA A 4 16.57 80.43 15.68
N ASP A 5 15.27 80.69 15.86
CA ASP A 5 14.42 79.77 16.66
C ASP A 5 13.47 78.83 15.88
N PHE A 6 13.45 78.85 14.55
CA PHE A 6 12.55 77.96 13.77
C PHE A 6 13.20 76.65 13.28
N GLY A 7 14.48 76.39 13.58
CA GLY A 7 15.25 75.30 12.95
C GLY A 7 15.17 73.91 13.61
N ARG A 8 14.73 73.78 14.87
CA ARG A 8 14.95 72.53 15.65
C ARG A 8 13.74 71.63 15.86
N ALA A 9 12.52 72.09 15.58
CA ALA A 9 11.30 71.28 15.80
C ALA A 9 10.84 70.48 14.57
N ALA A 10 11.28 70.82 13.35
CA ALA A 10 10.79 70.22 12.12
C ALA A 10 11.53 68.92 11.68
N THR A 11 12.68 68.63 12.28
CA THR A 11 13.55 67.51 11.88
C THR A 11 13.25 66.20 12.61
N GLY A 12 12.71 66.24 13.84
CA GLY A 12 12.39 65.04 14.63
C GLY A 12 11.11 64.31 14.18
N VAL A 13 10.10 65.04 13.71
CA VAL A 13 8.81 64.45 13.30
C VAL A 13 8.89 63.75 11.93
N LYS A 14 9.73 64.26 11.03
CA LYS A 14 9.86 63.72 9.67
C LYS A 14 10.66 62.40 9.59
N LEU A 15 11.55 62.14 10.55
CA LEU A 15 12.31 60.89 10.60
C LEU A 15 11.46 59.73 11.16
N ALA A 16 10.62 60.00 12.18
CA ALA A 16 9.71 59.02 12.75
C ALA A 16 8.57 58.62 11.78
N ALA A 17 8.09 59.54 10.94
CA ALA A 17 7.07 59.23 9.93
C ALA A 17 7.62 58.37 8.77
N ARG A 18 8.86 58.64 8.33
CA ARG A 18 9.51 57.86 7.24
C ARG A 18 9.93 56.46 7.68
N ALA A 19 10.35 56.29 8.94
CA ALA A 19 10.64 54.98 9.50
C ALA A 19 9.38 54.10 9.66
N ARG A 20 8.22 54.69 9.98
CA ARG A 20 6.94 53.97 10.10
C ARG A 20 6.35 53.55 8.75
N ILE A 21 6.54 54.35 7.70
CA ILE A 21 6.10 54.00 6.33
C ILE A 21 7.01 52.93 5.72
N GLY A 22 8.33 52.99 5.99
CA GLY A 22 9.27 51.93 5.58
C GLY A 22 9.01 50.59 6.28
N ALA A 23 8.72 50.62 7.59
CA ALA A 23 8.39 49.41 8.35
C ALA A 23 7.04 48.80 7.92
N ALA A 24 6.05 49.62 7.57
CA ALA A 24 4.75 49.14 7.07
C ALA A 24 4.86 48.45 5.70
N LEU A 25 5.69 48.98 4.78
CA LEU A 25 5.90 48.37 3.46
C LEU A 25 6.67 47.03 3.52
N VAL A 26 7.62 46.88 4.45
CA VAL A 26 8.34 45.62 4.67
C VAL A 26 7.46 44.57 5.37
N LEU A 27 6.54 44.99 6.26
CA LEU A 27 5.60 44.06 6.92
C LEU A 27 4.55 43.50 5.96
N THR A 28 4.06 44.29 5.00
CA THR A 28 3.14 43.78 3.96
C THR A 28 3.83 42.84 2.96
N ALA A 29 5.13 43.02 2.69
CA ALA A 29 5.88 42.13 1.81
C ALA A 29 6.17 40.75 2.46
N LEU A 30 6.31 40.70 3.79
CA LEU A 30 6.54 39.46 4.54
C LEU A 30 5.25 38.65 4.81
N LEU A 31 4.06 39.25 4.70
CA LEU A 31 2.78 38.57 4.90
C LEU A 31 2.25 37.87 3.63
N THR A 32 2.71 38.24 2.44
CA THR A 32 2.36 37.57 1.17
C THR A 32 3.16 36.30 0.88
N ALA A 33 4.20 36.00 1.66
CA ALA A 33 5.06 34.83 1.45
C ALA A 33 4.46 33.50 1.98
N CYS A 34 3.33 33.54 2.69
CA CYS A 34 2.69 32.34 3.24
C CYS A 34 1.38 31.92 2.54
N ALA A 35 0.96 32.61 1.48
CA ALA A 35 -0.22 32.24 0.69
C ALA A 35 0.09 31.32 -0.50
N GLY A 36 1.34 30.88 -0.63
CA GLY A 36 1.82 29.93 -1.64
C GLY A 36 1.95 28.50 -1.11
N ALA A 37 1.09 28.04 -0.21
CA ALA A 37 0.88 26.61 -0.01
C ALA A 37 0.11 26.07 -1.22
N GLY A 38 0.81 26.00 -2.36
CA GLY A 38 0.32 25.26 -3.50
C GLY A 38 0.00 23.85 -3.01
N VAL A 39 -1.28 23.49 -3.06
CA VAL A 39 -1.72 22.11 -3.12
C VAL A 39 -0.77 21.45 -4.11
N ARG A 40 0.12 20.58 -3.63
CA ARG A 40 0.96 19.79 -4.53
C ARG A 40 -0.02 19.18 -5.53
N PRO A 41 0.16 19.42 -6.84
CA PRO A 41 -0.57 18.64 -7.83
C PRO A 41 -0.40 17.19 -7.41
N GLY A 42 -1.53 16.46 -7.31
CA GLY A 42 -1.50 15.04 -7.07
C GLY A 42 -0.44 14.40 -7.97
N ALA A 43 0.20 13.35 -7.45
CA ALA A 43 1.15 12.53 -8.18
C ALA A 43 0.75 12.43 -9.67
N PRO A 44 1.71 12.54 -10.61
CA PRO A 44 1.39 12.59 -12.03
C PRO A 44 0.37 11.50 -12.36
N ALA A 45 -0.75 11.92 -12.95
CA ALA A 45 -1.77 11.02 -13.48
C ALA A 45 -1.09 10.12 -14.51
N GLY A 46 -0.76 8.89 -14.11
CA GLY A 46 0.10 8.03 -14.92
C GLY A 46 0.43 6.70 -14.27
N GLN A 47 -0.56 6.03 -13.68
CA GLN A 47 -0.72 4.58 -13.57
C GLN A 47 -1.91 4.34 -12.64
N VAL A 48 -3.13 4.48 -13.18
CA VAL A 48 -4.31 3.96 -12.48
C VAL A 48 -4.27 2.46 -12.67
N VAL A 49 -3.93 1.74 -11.61
CA VAL A 49 -3.97 0.28 -11.61
C VAL A 49 -5.43 -0.17 -11.70
N PRO A 50 -5.81 -1.02 -12.68
CA PRO A 50 -7.15 -1.62 -12.71
C PRO A 50 -7.48 -2.29 -11.38
N ALA A 51 -8.71 -2.14 -10.89
CA ALA A 51 -9.08 -2.54 -9.52
C ALA A 51 -8.82 -4.03 -9.20
N ALA A 52 -8.90 -4.93 -10.19
CA ALA A 52 -8.58 -6.35 -10.02
C ALA A 52 -7.08 -6.59 -9.76
N ASP A 53 -6.21 -5.95 -10.54
CA ASP A 53 -4.75 -6.04 -10.38
C ASP A 53 -4.28 -5.39 -9.07
N ALA A 54 -5.00 -4.37 -8.60
CA ALA A 54 -4.73 -3.73 -7.31
C ALA A 54 -4.93 -4.72 -6.14
N VAL A 55 -5.99 -5.52 -6.18
CA VAL A 55 -6.30 -6.50 -5.12
C VAL A 55 -5.25 -7.62 -5.07
N GLU A 56 -4.84 -8.16 -6.22
CA GLU A 56 -3.84 -9.23 -6.27
C GLU A 56 -2.44 -8.74 -5.89
N ARG A 57 -2.04 -7.56 -6.37
CA ARG A 57 -0.76 -6.96 -5.97
C ARG A 57 -0.72 -6.64 -4.49
N GLU A 58 -1.84 -6.17 -3.94
CA GLU A 58 -1.95 -5.95 -2.51
C GLU A 58 -1.88 -7.26 -1.74
N ALA A 59 -2.54 -8.33 -2.19
CA ALA A 59 -2.44 -9.64 -1.57
C ALA A 59 -0.99 -10.16 -1.58
N ALA A 60 -0.28 -10.03 -2.70
CA ALA A 60 1.12 -10.42 -2.82
C ALA A 60 2.04 -9.58 -1.92
N ARG A 61 1.84 -8.25 -1.86
CA ARG A 61 2.56 -7.38 -0.93
C ARG A 61 2.29 -7.80 0.51
N ALA A 62 1.03 -7.95 0.87
CA ALA A 62 0.61 -8.31 2.22
C ALA A 62 1.19 -9.67 2.64
N ALA A 63 1.31 -10.64 1.72
CA ALA A 63 1.98 -11.91 1.98
C ALA A 63 3.48 -11.73 2.28
N ARG A 64 4.21 -10.96 1.47
CA ARG A 64 5.63 -10.66 1.71
C ARG A 64 5.86 -9.96 3.04
N VAL A 65 5.02 -8.97 3.35
CA VAL A 65 5.11 -8.20 4.60
C VAL A 65 4.77 -9.06 5.83
N ARG A 66 3.81 -9.99 5.73
CA ARG A 66 3.50 -10.94 6.81
C ARG A 66 4.62 -11.96 7.03
N ALA A 67 5.30 -12.39 5.96
CA ALA A 67 6.42 -13.32 6.06
C ALA A 67 7.62 -12.72 6.81
N ALA A 68 7.80 -11.40 6.76
CA ALA A 68 8.75 -10.67 7.59
C ALA A 68 8.18 -10.44 9.00
N ALA A 69 8.18 -11.50 9.82
CA ALA A 69 7.68 -11.47 11.19
C ALA A 69 8.51 -10.55 12.10
N ASP A 70 9.82 -10.49 11.86
CA ASP A 70 10.76 -9.69 12.62
C ASP A 70 11.06 -8.38 11.89
N TRP A 71 10.79 -7.26 12.55
CA TRP A 71 11.00 -5.95 11.96
C TRP A 71 11.17 -4.87 13.03
N SER A 72 11.78 -3.77 12.64
CA SER A 72 11.84 -2.59 13.48
C SER A 72 11.64 -1.32 12.67
N LEU A 73 11.21 -0.27 13.34
CA LEU A 73 11.17 1.07 12.78
C LEU A 73 11.69 2.09 13.79
N THR A 74 12.24 3.17 13.26
CA THR A 74 12.46 4.41 14.01
C THR A 74 11.75 5.55 13.31
N GLY A 75 11.22 6.49 14.07
CA GLY A 75 10.47 7.59 13.50
C GLY A 75 10.06 8.67 14.49
N ARG A 76 9.17 9.53 14.01
CA ARG A 76 8.58 10.64 14.77
C ARG A 76 7.10 10.41 14.92
N ILE A 77 6.63 10.45 16.17
CA ILE A 77 5.24 10.21 16.52
C ILE A 77 4.62 11.44 17.18
N ALA A 78 3.35 11.68 16.90
CA ALA A 78 2.49 12.58 17.65
C ALA A 78 1.20 11.84 18.02
N VAL A 79 0.86 11.86 19.31
CA VAL A 79 -0.35 11.26 19.86
C VAL A 79 -1.16 12.35 20.54
N SER A 80 -2.46 12.38 20.31
CA SER A 80 -3.36 13.30 20.99
C SER A 80 -4.73 12.66 21.23
N ASN A 81 -5.34 12.95 22.37
CA ASN A 81 -6.72 12.65 22.68
C ASN A 81 -7.37 13.85 23.39
N ALA A 82 -8.49 14.36 22.86
CA ALA A 82 -9.25 15.47 23.44
C ALA A 82 -8.38 16.69 23.84
N GLY A 83 -7.42 17.06 22.99
CA GLY A 83 -6.52 18.20 23.21
C GLY A 83 -5.32 17.93 24.14
N LYS A 84 -5.27 16.76 24.79
CA LYS A 84 -4.09 16.31 25.53
C LYS A 84 -3.24 15.43 24.63
N GLY A 85 -1.95 15.70 24.51
CA GLY A 85 -1.11 14.95 23.60
C GLY A 85 0.36 15.22 23.81
N GLY A 86 1.18 14.43 23.12
CA GLY A 86 2.61 14.53 23.12
C GLY A 86 3.17 14.18 21.75
N SER A 87 4.37 14.68 21.48
CA SER A 87 5.14 14.32 20.30
C SER A 87 6.55 13.92 20.70
N GLY A 88 7.13 12.98 19.98
CA GLY A 88 8.43 12.44 20.32
C GLY A 88 9.03 11.59 19.22
N ARG A 89 10.16 10.98 19.55
CA ARG A 89 10.76 9.90 18.78
C ARG A 89 10.15 8.57 19.24
N ILE A 90 9.92 7.68 18.29
CA ILE A 90 9.47 6.32 18.54
C ILE A 90 10.48 5.34 17.96
N GLU A 91 10.67 4.26 18.68
CA GLU A 91 11.40 3.07 18.24
C GLU A 91 10.48 1.88 18.50
N TRP A 92 10.24 1.09 17.46
CA TRP A 92 9.46 -0.14 17.57
C TRP A 92 10.34 -1.30 17.14
N SER A 93 10.35 -2.37 17.90
CA SER A 93 10.96 -3.64 17.54
C SER A 93 9.94 -4.77 17.72
N GLN A 94 9.65 -5.49 16.64
CA GLN A 94 8.77 -6.66 16.61
C GLN A 94 9.62 -7.90 16.40
N ARG A 95 9.36 -8.95 17.19
CA ARG A 95 9.89 -10.30 17.02
C ARG A 95 8.75 -11.30 17.15
N GLY A 96 8.27 -11.81 16.01
CA GLY A 96 7.02 -12.60 15.97
C GLY A 96 5.86 -11.83 16.61
N ASP A 97 5.23 -12.42 17.63
CA ASP A 97 4.11 -11.80 18.37
C ASP A 97 4.56 -10.88 19.51
N ALA A 98 5.84 -10.94 19.89
CA ALA A 98 6.40 -10.08 20.91
C ALA A 98 6.89 -8.75 20.31
N TYR A 99 6.77 -7.67 21.06
CA TYR A 99 7.23 -6.36 20.63
C TYR A 99 7.68 -5.48 21.78
N GLU A 100 8.47 -4.47 21.44
CA GLU A 100 8.88 -3.39 22.31
C GLU A 100 8.70 -2.06 21.60
N VAL A 101 8.06 -1.11 22.27
CA VAL A 101 7.84 0.27 21.83
C VAL A 101 8.49 1.21 22.82
N ALA A 102 9.48 1.98 22.37
CA ALA A 102 10.06 3.06 23.15
C ALA A 102 9.61 4.40 22.60
N LEU A 103 9.14 5.30 23.47
CA LEU A 103 8.80 6.67 23.12
C LEU A 103 9.64 7.62 23.96
N SER A 104 10.25 8.61 23.31
CA SER A 104 10.96 9.70 23.98
C SER A 104 10.45 11.06 23.49
N ALA A 105 9.99 11.89 24.42
CA ALA A 105 9.48 13.23 24.16
C ALA A 105 10.42 14.27 24.79
N PRO A 106 11.39 14.82 24.03
CA PRO A 106 12.43 15.70 24.58
C PRO A 106 11.87 16.97 25.25
N VAL A 107 10.75 17.50 24.73
CA VAL A 107 10.12 18.73 25.24
C VAL A 107 9.52 18.51 26.62
N THR A 108 8.82 17.39 26.84
CA THR A 108 8.23 17.06 28.14
C THR A 108 9.23 16.35 29.07
N ARG A 109 10.41 15.97 28.54
CA ARG A 109 11.41 15.11 29.21
C ARG A 109 10.83 13.78 29.70
N GLN A 110 9.79 13.29 29.02
CA GLN A 110 9.20 11.99 29.31
C GLN A 110 9.74 10.94 28.34
N SER A 111 10.08 9.77 28.87
CA SER A 111 10.47 8.62 28.08
C SER A 111 9.95 7.35 28.73
N TRP A 112 9.36 6.46 27.94
CA TRP A 112 8.84 5.19 28.44
C TRP A 112 9.03 4.08 27.43
N ARG A 113 8.97 2.84 27.93
CA ARG A 113 9.09 1.62 27.13
C ARG A 113 7.93 0.70 27.46
N LEU A 114 7.21 0.26 26.43
CA LEU A 114 6.13 -0.71 26.51
C LEU A 114 6.55 -1.99 25.80
N SER A 115 6.64 -3.09 26.50
CA SER A 115 6.72 -4.42 25.89
C SER A 115 5.35 -5.09 25.91
N GLY A 116 5.08 -5.95 24.92
CA GLY A 116 3.86 -6.72 24.82
C GLY A 116 4.07 -8.02 24.03
N GLY A 117 3.18 -8.99 24.23
CA GLY A 117 3.21 -10.27 23.52
C GLY A 117 2.38 -11.35 24.24
N PRO A 118 2.58 -12.63 23.90
CA PRO A 118 1.87 -13.76 24.52
C PRO A 118 2.04 -13.85 26.05
N ASP A 119 3.17 -13.35 26.57
CA ASP A 119 3.50 -13.38 28.00
C ASP A 119 2.91 -12.19 28.80
N GLY A 120 2.11 -11.34 28.14
CA GLY A 120 1.53 -10.13 28.71
C GLY A 120 2.27 -8.86 28.29
N ALA A 121 2.04 -7.77 29.01
CA ALA A 121 2.55 -6.45 28.71
C ALA A 121 3.16 -5.77 29.93
N ARG A 122 4.18 -4.95 29.70
CA ARG A 122 4.89 -4.21 30.74
C ARG A 122 5.26 -2.81 30.25
N LEU A 123 5.00 -1.80 31.08
CA LEU A 123 5.35 -0.41 30.84
C LEU A 123 6.31 0.11 31.90
N ASP A 124 7.48 0.56 31.47
CA ASP A 124 8.54 1.14 32.30
C ASP A 124 8.81 2.62 31.93
N GLY A 125 9.41 3.37 32.85
CA GLY A 125 9.93 4.74 32.59
C GLY A 125 8.97 5.90 32.91
N LEU A 126 7.73 5.60 33.33
CA LEU A 126 6.80 6.61 33.86
C LEU A 126 6.86 6.72 35.38
N ASP A 127 6.43 7.87 35.90
CA ASP A 127 6.25 8.07 37.33
C ASP A 127 5.29 7.02 37.91
N GLY A 128 5.59 6.56 39.13
CA GLY A 128 4.87 5.47 39.78
C GLY A 128 5.43 4.07 39.50
N GLY A 129 6.51 3.96 38.71
CA GLY A 129 7.23 2.71 38.48
C GLY A 129 6.63 1.82 37.39
N PRO A 130 7.16 0.59 37.23
CA PRO A 130 6.69 -0.37 36.24
C PRO A 130 5.23 -0.76 36.44
N ARG A 131 4.49 -0.93 35.34
CA ARG A 131 3.11 -1.45 35.32
C ARG A 131 3.05 -2.66 34.43
N GLU A 132 2.34 -3.69 34.86
CA GLU A 132 2.19 -4.95 34.12
C GLU A 132 0.72 -5.32 34.00
N GLY A 133 0.37 -6.05 32.94
CA GLY A 133 -0.99 -6.48 32.68
C GLY A 133 -1.04 -7.50 31.54
N ALA A 134 -2.21 -8.08 31.30
CA ALA A 134 -2.39 -9.04 30.22
C ALA A 134 -2.41 -8.37 28.83
N ASP A 135 -2.86 -7.12 28.76
CA ASP A 135 -3.00 -6.37 27.51
C ASP A 135 -2.25 -5.04 27.54
N ALA A 136 -1.50 -4.76 26.46
CA ALA A 136 -0.67 -3.57 26.37
C ALA A 136 -1.47 -2.29 26.20
N ALA A 137 -2.64 -2.35 25.54
CA ALA A 137 -3.51 -1.18 25.40
C ALA A 137 -4.10 -0.78 26.75
N GLU A 138 -4.49 -1.76 27.57
CA GLU A 138 -4.95 -1.54 28.94
C GLU A 138 -3.84 -0.92 29.81
N VAL A 139 -2.64 -1.51 29.82
CA VAL A 139 -1.51 -0.98 30.61
C VAL A 139 -1.18 0.45 30.19
N LEU A 140 -1.16 0.74 28.87
CA LEU A 140 -0.93 2.08 28.35
C LEU A 140 -2.03 3.05 28.76
N PHE A 141 -3.29 2.63 28.66
CA PHE A 141 -4.45 3.44 29.03
C PHE A 141 -4.44 3.81 30.50
N GLN A 142 -4.19 2.85 31.41
CA GLN A 142 -4.14 3.11 32.84
C GLN A 142 -3.01 4.09 33.21
N ALA A 143 -1.90 4.06 32.48
CA ALA A 143 -0.75 4.90 32.76
C ALA A 143 -0.81 6.30 32.14
N THR A 144 -1.45 6.44 30.97
CA THR A 144 -1.37 7.67 30.15
C THR A 144 -2.74 8.25 29.77
N GLY A 145 -3.81 7.47 29.93
CA GLY A 145 -5.15 7.77 29.40
C GLY A 145 -5.28 7.59 27.89
N TRP A 146 -4.27 7.04 27.21
CA TRP A 146 -4.32 6.77 25.77
C TRP A 146 -4.93 5.40 25.50
N ASP A 147 -6.14 5.40 24.96
CA ASP A 147 -6.82 4.20 24.47
C ASP A 147 -6.43 3.97 23.00
N ILE A 148 -5.31 3.27 22.81
CA ILE A 148 -4.73 2.95 21.50
C ILE A 148 -4.49 1.44 21.44
N PRO A 149 -5.04 0.73 20.43
CA PRO A 149 -4.85 -0.71 20.30
C PRO A 149 -3.44 -1.01 19.77
N VAL A 150 -2.48 -1.19 20.69
CA VAL A 150 -1.05 -1.30 20.34
C VAL A 150 -0.79 -2.50 19.42
N ALA A 151 -1.38 -3.66 19.69
CA ALA A 151 -1.23 -4.84 18.82
C ALA A 151 -1.76 -4.60 17.39
N ALA A 152 -2.94 -3.98 17.26
CA ALA A 152 -3.50 -3.62 15.96
C ALA A 152 -2.63 -2.58 15.24
N LEU A 153 -2.10 -1.60 15.99
CA LEU A 153 -1.17 -0.60 15.45
C LEU A 153 0.06 -1.27 14.82
N GLY A 154 0.63 -2.32 15.41
CA GLY A 154 1.73 -3.09 14.81
C GLY A 154 1.43 -3.64 13.41
N GLN A 155 0.19 -4.03 13.14
CA GLN A 155 -0.25 -4.45 11.80
C GLN A 155 -0.50 -3.24 10.89
N TRP A 156 -1.21 -2.24 11.40
CA TRP A 156 -1.51 -1.02 10.65
C TRP A 156 -0.25 -0.27 10.23
N LEU A 157 0.81 -0.26 11.04
CA LEU A 157 2.11 0.34 10.72
C LEU A 157 2.70 -0.20 9.41
N ARG A 158 2.42 -1.47 9.10
CA ARG A 158 2.89 -2.16 7.90
C ARG A 158 1.86 -2.15 6.75
N GLY A 159 0.77 -1.39 6.92
CA GLY A 159 -0.34 -1.34 5.98
C GLY A 159 -1.12 -2.65 5.91
N LEU A 160 -1.21 -3.40 7.00
CA LEU A 160 -1.98 -4.64 7.09
C LEU A 160 -3.21 -4.44 7.98
N PRO A 161 -4.36 -5.04 7.68
CA PRO A 161 -5.46 -5.13 8.64
C PRO A 161 -5.02 -5.96 9.86
N ALA A 162 -5.49 -5.58 11.03
CA ALA A 162 -5.28 -6.32 12.27
C ALA A 162 -6.05 -7.64 12.25
N GLY A 163 -5.50 -8.66 12.91
CA GLY A 163 -6.14 -9.98 13.07
C GLY A 163 -7.03 -10.10 14.31
N ASP A 164 -7.54 -8.98 14.82
CA ASP A 164 -8.28 -8.88 16.08
C ASP A 164 -9.78 -9.25 15.97
N GLY A 165 -10.20 -9.73 14.80
CA GLY A 165 -11.57 -10.13 14.52
C GLY A 165 -12.51 -8.98 14.13
N ALA A 166 -12.06 -7.72 14.17
CA ALA A 166 -12.85 -6.61 13.64
C ALA A 166 -12.77 -6.58 12.11
N ASP A 167 -13.92 -6.37 11.46
CA ASP A 167 -13.96 -6.22 10.00
C ASP A 167 -13.11 -5.03 9.54
N ALA A 168 -12.25 -5.29 8.55
CA ALA A 168 -11.42 -4.28 7.93
C ALA A 168 -11.96 -3.89 6.56
N ARG A 169 -12.13 -2.59 6.32
CA ARG A 169 -12.41 -2.02 5.00
C ARG A 169 -11.15 -1.34 4.47
N ILE A 170 -10.66 -1.80 3.33
CA ILE A 170 -9.48 -1.25 2.67
C ILE A 170 -9.90 -0.43 1.46
N VAL A 171 -9.41 0.81 1.38
CA VAL A 171 -9.53 1.65 0.17
C VAL A 171 -8.19 1.57 -0.56
N PRO A 172 -8.14 0.99 -1.78
CA PRO A 172 -6.91 0.91 -2.54
C PRO A 172 -6.51 2.27 -3.11
N GLY A 173 -5.21 2.54 -3.14
CA GLY A 173 -4.61 3.67 -3.84
C GLY A 173 -4.37 3.35 -5.32
N ALA A 174 -3.92 4.36 -6.07
CA ALA A 174 -3.70 4.26 -7.51
C ALA A 174 -2.67 3.18 -7.89
N ASP A 175 -1.73 2.87 -7.01
CA ASP A 175 -0.67 1.87 -7.16
C ASP A 175 -1.06 0.46 -6.64
N GLY A 176 -2.28 0.32 -6.13
CA GLY A 176 -2.81 -0.89 -5.51
C GLY A 176 -2.54 -1.02 -4.02
N ARG A 177 -1.65 -0.20 -3.44
CA ARG A 177 -1.36 -0.23 -1.99
C ARG A 177 -2.50 0.44 -1.21
N PRO A 178 -2.74 0.11 0.08
CA PRO A 178 -3.80 0.71 0.87
C PRO A 178 -3.64 2.22 0.97
N GLN A 179 -4.57 2.99 0.41
CA GLN A 179 -4.66 4.42 0.69
C GLN A 179 -5.18 4.65 2.11
N SER A 180 -6.16 3.85 2.52
CA SER A 180 -6.65 3.83 3.91
C SER A 180 -7.21 2.48 4.33
N ILE A 181 -7.14 2.19 5.63
CA ILE A 181 -7.79 1.06 6.28
C ILE A 181 -8.75 1.62 7.34
N ALA A 182 -9.99 1.14 7.37
CA ALA A 182 -10.93 1.38 8.45
C ALA A 182 -11.21 0.07 9.19
N GLN A 183 -10.95 0.03 10.49
CA GLN A 183 -11.07 -1.19 11.31
C GLN A 183 -11.22 -0.82 12.79
N GLY A 184 -12.11 -1.50 13.54
CA GLY A 184 -12.26 -1.28 14.98
C GLY A 184 -12.60 0.16 15.39
N GLY A 185 -13.33 0.89 14.53
CA GLY A 185 -13.64 2.32 14.70
C GLY A 185 -12.48 3.28 14.35
N TRP A 186 -11.30 2.77 14.03
CA TRP A 186 -10.17 3.57 13.56
C TRP A 186 -10.22 3.75 12.05
N THR A 187 -9.82 4.94 11.59
CA THR A 187 -9.49 5.20 10.18
C THR A 187 -8.01 5.53 10.09
N ILE A 188 -7.27 4.75 9.32
CA ILE A 188 -5.83 4.82 9.12
C ILE A 188 -5.57 5.23 7.68
N ALA A 189 -4.92 6.37 7.47
CA ALA A 189 -4.50 6.85 6.15
C ALA A 189 -2.99 6.71 5.98
N TYR A 190 -2.56 6.39 4.75
CA TYR A 190 -1.17 6.09 4.43
C TYR A 190 -0.58 7.05 3.40
N GLU A 191 0.71 7.36 3.58
CA GLU A 191 1.57 7.89 2.53
C GLU A 191 2.69 6.88 2.27
N TRP A 192 2.82 6.45 1.01
CA TRP A 192 3.78 5.44 0.59
C TRP A 192 4.99 6.07 -0.11
N PRO A 193 6.20 5.48 0.03
CA PRO A 193 7.32 5.81 -0.83
C PRO A 193 7.04 5.40 -2.29
N ALA A 194 7.78 5.98 -3.23
CA ALA A 194 7.66 5.66 -4.66
C ALA A 194 7.90 4.16 -4.95
N SER A 195 8.74 3.51 -4.15
CA SER A 195 9.01 2.07 -4.19
C SER A 195 9.09 1.50 -2.77
N GLY A 196 8.82 0.20 -2.63
CA GLY A 196 8.85 -0.51 -1.35
C GLY A 196 7.48 -0.92 -0.84
N ASP A 197 7.49 -1.90 0.06
CA ASP A 197 6.30 -2.60 0.56
C ASP A 197 5.75 -2.02 1.88
N LEU A 198 6.39 -0.99 2.44
CA LEU A 198 6.07 -0.40 3.75
C LEU A 198 5.74 1.11 3.64
N PRO A 199 4.81 1.63 4.46
CA PRO A 199 4.47 3.05 4.46
C PRO A 199 5.63 3.93 4.96
N ALA A 200 5.72 5.15 4.43
CA ALA A 200 6.60 6.19 4.96
C ALA A 200 5.91 7.00 6.06
N ARG A 201 4.57 7.02 6.06
CA ARG A 201 3.78 7.72 7.05
C ARG A 201 2.39 7.11 7.22
N LEU A 202 1.89 7.24 8.44
CA LEU A 202 0.57 6.81 8.87
C LEU A 202 -0.12 7.92 9.67
N ASP A 203 -1.41 8.12 9.43
CA ASP A 203 -2.31 8.98 10.20
C ASP A 203 -3.55 8.18 10.63
N ALA A 204 -3.62 7.76 11.89
CA ALA A 204 -4.74 7.02 12.47
C ALA A 204 -5.61 7.92 13.35
N ARG A 205 -6.94 7.78 13.23
CA ARG A 205 -7.92 8.58 13.97
C ARG A 205 -9.10 7.73 14.46
N ARG A 206 -9.58 8.02 15.66
CA ARG A 206 -10.85 7.53 16.22
C ARG A 206 -11.39 8.60 17.16
N ASP A 207 -12.56 9.15 16.87
CA ASP A 207 -13.15 10.27 17.62
C ASP A 207 -12.14 11.43 17.83
N SER A 208 -11.83 11.77 19.09
CA SER A 208 -10.82 12.76 19.46
C SER A 208 -9.39 12.22 19.52
N ALA A 209 -9.21 10.90 19.43
CA ALA A 209 -7.91 10.25 19.43
C ALA A 209 -7.26 10.32 18.04
N ARG A 210 -5.98 10.66 18.02
CA ARG A 210 -5.19 10.86 16.81
C ARG A 210 -3.77 10.37 17.03
N VAL A 211 -3.26 9.58 16.09
CA VAL A 211 -1.88 9.12 16.04
C VAL A 211 -1.33 9.48 14.66
N ARG A 212 -0.22 10.22 14.63
CA ARG A 212 0.52 10.52 13.41
C ARG A 212 1.92 10.00 13.55
N LEU A 213 2.35 9.20 12.58
CA LEU A 213 3.69 8.64 12.52
C LEU A 213 4.35 8.99 11.20
N ILE A 214 5.58 9.51 11.28
CA ILE A 214 6.49 9.59 10.13
C ILE A 214 7.62 8.61 10.39
N VAL A 215 7.80 7.65 9.50
CA VAL A 215 8.87 6.66 9.61
C VAL A 215 10.13 7.25 9.01
N ASP A 216 11.21 7.26 9.79
CA ASP A 216 12.51 7.70 9.32
C ASP A 216 13.29 6.50 8.74
N GLN A 217 13.21 5.32 9.38
CA GLN A 217 13.84 4.09 8.89
C GLN A 217 13.05 2.83 9.27
N TRP A 218 13.09 1.84 8.36
CA TRP A 218 12.64 0.46 8.58
C TRP A 218 13.85 -0.49 8.57
N GLN A 219 13.79 -1.58 9.34
CA GLN A 219 14.76 -2.67 9.31
C GLN A 219 14.02 -4.01 9.44
N GLY A 220 14.54 -5.10 8.84
CA GLY A 220 14.00 -6.45 8.97
C GLY A 220 12.68 -6.72 8.22
N ALA A 221 11.77 -5.74 8.14
CA ALA A 221 10.65 -5.78 7.21
C ALA A 221 11.15 -5.40 5.82
N THR A 222 10.99 -6.28 4.84
CA THR A 222 11.34 -6.12 3.40
C THR A 222 11.60 -4.67 2.95
N ALA A 223 12.82 -4.21 3.22
CA ALA A 223 13.34 -2.89 2.91
C ALA A 223 14.43 -3.03 1.85
N GLN A 224 14.03 -3.41 0.65
CA GLN A 224 14.69 -3.05 -0.60
C GLN A 224 13.76 -3.49 -1.74
N ALA A 225 13.35 -2.57 -2.61
CA ALA A 225 12.98 -2.97 -3.95
C ALA A 225 14.22 -3.63 -4.56
N ALA A 226 14.06 -4.81 -5.15
CA ALA A 226 15.00 -5.31 -6.16
C ALA A 226 15.32 -4.16 -7.14
N PRO A 227 16.56 -4.05 -7.66
CA PRO A 227 16.97 -2.93 -8.49
C PRO A 227 15.92 -2.66 -9.57
N GLU A 228 15.66 -1.38 -9.77
CA GLU A 228 14.82 -0.78 -10.80
C GLU A 228 14.62 -1.73 -12.00
N ARG A 229 13.37 -2.18 -12.15
CA ARG A 229 12.84 -3.07 -13.20
C ARG A 229 13.89 -3.50 -14.23
N ALA A 230 14.43 -4.72 -14.09
CA ALA A 230 14.70 -5.48 -15.29
C ALA A 230 13.36 -5.58 -16.02
N ASP A 231 13.28 -5.03 -17.23
CA ASP A 231 12.14 -5.21 -18.12
C ASP A 231 11.75 -6.71 -18.08
N PRO A 232 10.49 -7.06 -17.79
CA PRO A 232 10.09 -8.46 -17.66
C PRO A 232 10.39 -9.27 -18.92
N ARG A 233 10.48 -8.66 -20.11
CA ARG A 233 10.99 -9.32 -21.31
C ARG A 233 12.48 -9.62 -21.23
N THR A 234 13.25 -8.73 -20.61
CA THR A 234 14.70 -8.86 -20.41
C THR A 234 15.02 -10.00 -19.44
N ALA A 235 14.25 -10.18 -18.37
CA ALA A 235 14.37 -11.35 -17.49
C ALA A 235 14.14 -12.68 -18.22
N LEU A 236 13.24 -12.69 -19.21
CA LEU A 236 12.96 -13.85 -20.07
C LEU A 236 14.05 -14.11 -21.13
N LEU A 237 14.98 -13.19 -21.39
CA LEU A 237 16.08 -13.41 -22.35
C LEU A 237 17.27 -14.15 -21.71
N PHE A 238 17.41 -14.08 -20.38
CA PHE A 238 18.60 -14.54 -19.67
C PHE A 238 18.44 -15.87 -18.91
N SER A 239 17.23 -16.45 -18.84
CA SER A 239 17.04 -17.82 -18.33
C SER A 239 17.43 -18.83 -19.42
N GLY A 240 18.53 -19.54 -19.19
CA GLY A 240 19.25 -20.29 -20.22
C GLY A 240 18.54 -21.53 -20.73
N ARG A 241 17.71 -21.39 -21.77
CA ARG A 241 17.58 -22.29 -22.94
C ARG A 241 16.59 -21.66 -23.95
N MET A 242 17.06 -21.37 -25.16
CA MET A 242 16.31 -20.62 -26.19
C MET A 242 15.26 -21.44 -26.97
N SER A 243 14.73 -22.56 -26.44
CA SER A 243 13.90 -23.49 -27.24
C SER A 243 12.53 -23.79 -26.63
N HIS A 244 11.86 -22.80 -26.04
CA HIS A 244 10.60 -22.99 -25.32
C HIS A 244 9.46 -22.20 -26.00
N PRO A 245 8.45 -22.87 -26.60
CA PRO A 245 7.33 -22.23 -27.29
C PRO A 245 6.61 -21.18 -26.45
N LEU A 246 6.49 -21.40 -25.13
CA LEU A 246 5.84 -20.49 -24.19
C LEU A 246 6.59 -19.16 -24.08
N ARG A 247 7.93 -19.20 -24.01
CA ARG A 247 8.78 -17.99 -23.96
C ARG A 247 8.56 -17.09 -25.17
N LYS A 248 8.51 -17.67 -26.37
CA LYS A 248 8.28 -16.91 -27.61
C LYS A 248 6.92 -16.22 -27.61
N GLN A 249 5.90 -16.91 -27.10
CA GLN A 249 4.56 -16.36 -26.97
C GLN A 249 4.52 -15.21 -25.95
N LEU A 250 5.12 -15.39 -24.77
CA LEU A 250 5.19 -14.35 -23.73
C LEU A 250 5.95 -13.09 -24.19
N LEU A 251 7.04 -13.23 -24.95
CA LEU A 251 7.79 -12.09 -25.48
C LEU A 251 6.97 -11.22 -26.46
N ALA A 252 5.98 -11.82 -27.14
CA ALA A 252 5.10 -11.12 -28.06
C ALA A 252 3.94 -10.37 -27.36
N LEU A 253 3.72 -10.63 -26.07
CA LEU A 253 2.66 -10.00 -25.27
C LEU A 253 3.15 -8.73 -24.57
N ASN A 254 2.23 -7.87 -24.18
CA ASN A 254 2.51 -6.77 -23.27
C ASN A 254 2.45 -7.25 -21.82
N LEU A 255 3.54 -7.87 -21.37
CA LEU A 255 3.62 -8.46 -20.02
C LEU A 255 3.52 -7.44 -18.88
N ASP A 256 3.63 -6.14 -19.18
CA ASP A 256 3.48 -5.06 -18.21
C ASP A 256 2.04 -4.53 -18.11
N ASP A 257 1.22 -4.77 -19.14
CA ASP A 257 -0.18 -4.33 -19.19
C ASP A 257 -1.08 -5.33 -19.95
N PRO A 258 -1.43 -6.47 -19.31
CA PRO A 258 -2.34 -7.47 -19.89
C PRO A 258 -3.74 -6.93 -20.18
N VAL A 259 -4.15 -5.85 -19.48
CA VAL A 259 -5.46 -5.21 -19.64
C VAL A 259 -5.52 -4.40 -20.93
N ALA A 260 -4.44 -3.70 -21.29
CA ALA A 260 -4.32 -3.04 -22.59
C ALA A 260 -4.36 -4.04 -23.74
N ASP A 261 -3.71 -5.21 -23.58
CA ASP A 261 -3.81 -6.30 -24.56
C ASP A 261 -5.26 -6.80 -24.68
N ALA A 262 -5.96 -7.05 -23.56
CA ALA A 262 -7.35 -7.49 -23.57
C ALA A 262 -8.28 -6.47 -24.28
N ARG A 263 -8.09 -5.17 -24.01
CA ARG A 263 -8.85 -4.10 -24.68
C ARG A 263 -8.56 -4.04 -26.18
N THR A 264 -7.29 -4.15 -26.56
CA THR A 264 -6.86 -4.12 -27.96
C THR A 264 -7.38 -5.31 -28.74
N ASN A 265 -7.31 -6.50 -28.14
CA ASN A 265 -7.80 -7.75 -28.74
C ASN A 265 -9.32 -7.75 -28.85
N LEU A 266 -10.03 -7.29 -27.82
CA LEU A 266 -11.49 -7.14 -27.89
C LEU A 266 -11.92 -6.16 -28.98
N ALA A 267 -11.21 -5.03 -29.13
CA ALA A 267 -11.46 -4.08 -30.22
C ALA A 267 -11.22 -4.68 -31.62
N ARG A 268 -10.37 -5.70 -31.72
CA ARG A 268 -10.14 -6.49 -32.94
C ARG A 268 -11.14 -7.64 -33.12
N GLY A 269 -12.10 -7.80 -32.21
CA GLY A 269 -13.12 -8.84 -32.24
C GLY A 269 -12.72 -10.16 -31.58
N GLU A 270 -11.53 -10.25 -30.98
CA GLU A 270 -11.12 -11.43 -30.21
C GLU A 270 -11.78 -11.40 -28.82
N ARG A 271 -12.61 -12.40 -28.55
CA ARG A 271 -13.44 -12.50 -27.34
C ARG A 271 -13.11 -13.71 -26.49
N ARG A 272 -12.15 -14.54 -26.93
CA ARG A 272 -11.75 -15.75 -26.24
C ARG A 272 -10.77 -15.42 -25.11
N PRO A 273 -10.87 -16.10 -23.96
CA PRO A 273 -9.89 -15.97 -22.89
C PRO A 273 -8.55 -16.63 -23.28
N ILE A 274 -7.48 -16.26 -22.57
CA ILE A 274 -6.20 -16.95 -22.64
C ILE A 274 -6.28 -18.27 -21.88
N GLY A 275 -5.92 -19.35 -22.56
CA GLY A 275 -5.70 -20.66 -21.98
C GLY A 275 -4.21 -20.96 -21.83
N LEU A 276 -3.84 -21.68 -20.78
CA LEU A 276 -2.51 -22.24 -20.57
C LEU A 276 -2.58 -23.74 -20.78
N GLY A 277 -1.62 -24.32 -21.48
CA GLY A 277 -1.61 -25.77 -21.64
C GLY A 277 -0.28 -26.36 -22.06
N THR A 278 -0.12 -27.64 -21.74
CA THR A 278 1.00 -28.44 -22.24
C THR A 278 0.53 -29.27 -23.45
N GLY A 279 1.47 -29.61 -24.34
CA GLY A 279 1.19 -30.31 -25.60
C GLY A 279 0.44 -31.66 -25.48
N TRP A 280 0.25 -32.21 -24.28
CA TRP A 280 -0.40 -33.51 -24.02
C TRP A 280 -1.84 -33.43 -23.47
N GLY A 281 -2.49 -32.27 -23.57
CA GLY A 281 -3.95 -32.17 -23.39
C GLY A 281 -4.42 -31.69 -22.02
N TRP A 282 -3.57 -30.99 -21.26
CA TRP A 282 -4.01 -30.15 -20.15
C TRP A 282 -4.17 -28.73 -20.65
N VAL A 283 -5.36 -28.16 -20.49
CA VAL A 283 -5.64 -26.76 -20.76
C VAL A 283 -6.38 -26.19 -19.55
N ARG A 284 -6.02 -24.99 -19.10
CA ARG A 284 -6.72 -24.24 -18.06
C ARG A 284 -6.86 -22.79 -18.51
N ALA A 285 -7.99 -22.14 -18.23
CA ALA A 285 -8.17 -20.70 -18.44
C ALA A 285 -8.18 -19.99 -17.06
N PRO A 286 -7.02 -19.49 -16.58
CA PRO A 286 -6.93 -18.95 -15.23
C PRO A 286 -7.89 -17.77 -15.03
N GLY A 287 -8.67 -17.81 -13.95
CA GLY A 287 -9.64 -16.77 -13.62
C GLY A 287 -10.93 -16.81 -14.46
N TRP A 288 -11.17 -17.83 -15.28
CA TRP A 288 -12.39 -17.98 -16.09
C TRP A 288 -13.24 -19.17 -15.60
N GLY A 289 -14.28 -18.91 -14.81
CA GLY A 289 -15.33 -19.89 -14.44
C GLY A 289 -14.99 -20.96 -13.37
N GLU A 290 -14.67 -20.59 -12.12
CA GLU A 290 -14.61 -21.55 -11.00
C GLU A 290 -15.62 -21.19 -9.88
N PRO A 291 -16.53 -22.10 -9.48
CA PRO A 291 -17.29 -22.01 -8.23
C PRO A 291 -16.59 -22.71 -7.04
N ARG A 292 -16.89 -22.27 -5.81
CA ARG A 292 -16.56 -22.90 -4.51
C ARG A 292 -17.89 -23.17 -3.78
N TRP A 293 -18.10 -24.11 -2.85
CA TRP A 293 -17.32 -24.60 -1.70
C TRP A 293 -17.73 -26.04 -1.31
N ASP A 294 -18.42 -26.79 -2.18
CA ASP A 294 -19.00 -28.11 -1.88
C ASP A 294 -18.08 -29.31 -2.19
N GLY A 295 -16.77 -29.07 -2.37
CA GLY A 295 -15.76 -30.10 -2.16
C GLY A 295 -15.20 -30.82 -3.38
N THR A 296 -15.26 -30.27 -4.60
CA THR A 296 -14.50 -30.83 -5.74
C THR A 296 -13.56 -29.79 -6.35
N LEU A 297 -12.23 -30.05 -6.28
CA LEU A 297 -11.22 -29.39 -7.11
C LEU A 297 -11.28 -30.05 -8.49
N ALA A 298 -12.24 -29.68 -9.32
CA ALA A 298 -12.22 -30.08 -10.71
C ALA A 298 -11.21 -29.19 -11.43
N VAL A 299 -9.98 -29.67 -11.59
CA VAL A 299 -9.13 -29.20 -12.68
C VAL A 299 -9.93 -29.49 -13.95
N ALA A 300 -10.52 -28.45 -14.56
CA ALA A 300 -11.30 -28.65 -15.78
C ALA A 300 -10.33 -29.16 -16.85
N LYS A 301 -10.34 -30.47 -17.09
CA LYS A 301 -9.59 -31.10 -18.15
C LYS A 301 -10.30 -30.78 -19.45
N PHE A 302 -9.98 -29.63 -20.02
CA PHE A 302 -10.49 -29.21 -21.31
C PHE A 302 -9.99 -30.21 -22.37
N THR A 303 -10.93 -30.79 -23.12
CA THR A 303 -10.61 -31.76 -24.17
C THR A 303 -10.13 -31.04 -25.43
N GLY A 304 -9.69 -31.76 -26.46
CA GLY A 304 -9.19 -31.15 -27.71
C GLY A 304 -10.16 -30.15 -28.36
N GLU A 305 -11.47 -30.32 -28.15
CA GLU A 305 -12.54 -29.45 -28.68
C GLU A 305 -12.62 -28.09 -27.97
N ASP A 306 -12.12 -27.98 -26.74
CA ASP A 306 -12.14 -26.74 -25.96
C ASP A 306 -10.96 -25.81 -26.27
N ARG A 307 -9.91 -26.33 -26.93
CA ARG A 307 -8.73 -25.55 -27.35
C ARG A 307 -9.09 -24.43 -28.33
N ASP A 308 -10.11 -24.62 -29.15
CA ASP A 308 -10.56 -23.62 -30.13
C ASP A 308 -11.33 -22.45 -29.48
N ARG A 309 -11.78 -22.64 -28.23
CA ARG A 309 -12.57 -21.66 -27.45
C ARG A 309 -11.69 -20.69 -26.67
N VAL A 310 -10.37 -20.92 -26.64
CA VAL A 310 -9.38 -20.11 -25.93
C VAL A 310 -8.23 -19.71 -26.87
N VAL A 311 -7.52 -18.64 -26.53
CA VAL A 311 -6.22 -18.32 -27.16
C VAL A 311 -5.14 -18.99 -26.33
N MET A 312 -4.46 -19.98 -26.89
CA MET A 312 -3.49 -20.78 -26.14
C MET A 312 -2.14 -20.07 -25.97
N LEU A 313 -1.62 -20.12 -24.75
CA LEU A 313 -0.20 -20.01 -24.45
C LEU A 313 0.33 -21.41 -24.17
N ASP A 314 0.97 -21.99 -25.18
CA ASP A 314 1.44 -23.38 -25.13
C ASP A 314 2.88 -23.51 -24.64
N GLY A 315 3.09 -24.42 -23.70
CA GLY A 315 4.42 -24.92 -23.31
C GLY A 315 4.52 -26.44 -23.48
N THR A 316 5.68 -27.00 -23.16
CA THR A 316 5.91 -28.44 -23.06
C THR A 316 5.95 -28.87 -21.59
N ASP A 317 5.80 -30.16 -21.30
CA ASP A 317 5.93 -30.66 -19.92
C ASP A 317 7.35 -30.43 -19.36
N ALA A 318 8.36 -30.34 -20.23
CA ALA A 318 9.71 -29.94 -19.85
C ALA A 318 9.77 -28.46 -19.42
N ASP A 319 9.01 -27.57 -20.06
CA ASP A 319 8.91 -26.17 -19.63
C ASP A 319 8.41 -26.04 -18.17
N TYR A 320 7.45 -26.90 -17.78
CA TYR A 320 6.80 -26.85 -16.46
C TYR A 320 7.72 -27.26 -15.32
N LEU A 321 8.64 -28.19 -15.58
CA LEU A 321 9.57 -28.72 -14.59
C LEU A 321 10.90 -27.97 -14.57
N ASP A 322 11.38 -27.49 -15.73
CA ASP A 322 12.69 -26.86 -15.85
C ASP A 322 12.66 -25.35 -15.59
N GLU A 323 11.52 -24.68 -15.83
CA GLU A 323 11.38 -23.23 -15.68
C GLU A 323 10.04 -22.81 -15.04
N PRO A 324 9.82 -23.10 -13.75
CA PRO A 324 8.57 -22.76 -13.06
C PRO A 324 8.24 -21.27 -13.12
N ALA A 325 9.25 -20.40 -13.11
CA ALA A 325 9.07 -18.96 -13.21
C ALA A 325 8.46 -18.50 -14.56
N LEU A 326 8.68 -19.25 -15.64
CA LEU A 326 8.09 -18.95 -16.96
C LEU A 326 6.59 -19.23 -16.96
N TRP A 327 6.18 -20.30 -16.30
CA TRP A 327 4.77 -20.68 -16.13
C TRP A 327 4.03 -19.78 -15.17
N ASP A 328 4.64 -19.47 -14.02
CA ASP A 328 4.09 -18.48 -13.08
C ASP A 328 3.81 -17.15 -13.81
N ARG A 329 4.70 -16.75 -14.73
CA ARG A 329 4.53 -15.51 -15.50
C ARG A 329 3.37 -15.61 -16.50
N ALA A 330 3.22 -16.75 -17.18
CA ALA A 330 2.09 -16.99 -18.08
C ALA A 330 0.76 -17.03 -17.31
N GLU A 331 0.75 -17.61 -16.12
CA GLU A 331 -0.42 -17.69 -15.25
C GLU A 331 -0.85 -16.31 -14.74
N ILE A 332 0.11 -15.50 -14.27
CA ILE A 332 -0.15 -14.11 -13.88
C ILE A 332 -0.71 -13.30 -15.06
N TYR A 333 -0.11 -13.41 -16.25
CA TYR A 333 -0.60 -12.71 -17.44
C TYR A 333 -2.02 -13.14 -17.81
N ALA A 334 -2.27 -14.45 -17.90
CA ALA A 334 -3.55 -15.01 -18.31
C ALA A 334 -4.67 -14.65 -17.31
N HIS A 335 -4.38 -14.67 -16.01
CA HIS A 335 -5.31 -14.22 -14.97
C HIS A 335 -5.75 -12.76 -15.17
N ALA A 336 -4.79 -11.85 -15.31
CA ALA A 336 -5.06 -10.42 -15.48
C ALA A 336 -5.82 -10.13 -16.78
N TYR A 337 -5.39 -10.74 -17.90
CA TYR A 337 -6.07 -10.63 -19.19
C TYR A 337 -7.52 -11.13 -19.12
N ASN A 338 -7.74 -12.33 -18.57
CA ASN A 338 -9.05 -12.97 -18.52
C ASN A 338 -10.02 -12.24 -17.60
N ALA A 339 -9.53 -11.69 -16.48
CA ALA A 339 -10.32 -10.84 -15.61
C ALA A 339 -10.77 -9.55 -16.33
N ALA A 340 -9.87 -8.88 -17.03
CA ALA A 340 -10.17 -7.68 -17.80
C ALA A 340 -11.15 -7.95 -18.94
N LEU A 341 -10.94 -9.03 -19.71
CA LEU A 341 -11.82 -9.42 -20.80
C LEU A 341 -13.26 -9.65 -20.33
N ARG A 342 -13.47 -10.35 -19.20
CA ARG A 342 -14.81 -10.54 -18.62
C ARG A 342 -15.49 -9.22 -18.28
N GLN A 343 -14.74 -8.30 -17.67
CA GLN A 343 -15.30 -7.00 -17.31
C GLN A 343 -15.71 -6.20 -18.56
N LEU A 344 -14.83 -6.16 -19.57
CA LEU A 344 -15.11 -5.45 -20.82
C LEU A 344 -16.30 -6.05 -21.60
N LEU A 345 -16.46 -7.38 -21.57
CA LEU A 345 -17.62 -8.05 -22.17
C LEU A 345 -18.93 -7.73 -21.43
N ARG A 346 -18.91 -7.68 -20.10
CA ARG A 346 -20.07 -7.24 -19.29
C ARG A 346 -20.45 -5.78 -19.61
N ASP A 347 -19.47 -4.89 -19.65
CA ASP A 347 -19.69 -3.46 -19.83
C ASP A 347 -20.17 -3.12 -21.25
N SER A 348 -19.87 -3.97 -22.24
CA SER A 348 -20.31 -3.79 -23.64
C SER A 348 -21.70 -4.36 -23.93
N GLY A 349 -22.41 -4.89 -22.93
CA GLY A 349 -23.74 -5.49 -23.11
C GLY A 349 -23.73 -6.73 -24.02
N GLY A 350 -22.55 -7.30 -24.28
CA GLY A 350 -22.39 -8.44 -25.16
C GLY A 350 -22.74 -9.73 -24.42
N GLU A 351 -23.87 -10.33 -24.76
CA GLU A 351 -24.09 -11.75 -24.50
C GLU A 351 -22.97 -12.53 -25.20
N TYR A 352 -22.13 -13.23 -24.43
CA TYR A 352 -21.21 -14.20 -24.99
C TYR A 352 -21.93 -15.55 -25.09
N ALA A 353 -21.95 -16.12 -26.30
CA ALA A 353 -22.46 -17.46 -26.63
C ALA A 353 -21.56 -18.58 -26.08
N GLY A 354 -21.32 -18.55 -24.77
CA GLY A 354 -20.83 -19.67 -23.99
C GLY A 354 -21.78 -19.78 -22.82
N SER A 355 -22.93 -20.41 -23.05
CA SER A 355 -23.80 -20.88 -21.99
C SER A 355 -22.93 -21.45 -20.86
N GLU A 356 -23.21 -21.09 -19.61
CA GLU A 356 -22.95 -21.98 -18.48
C GLU A 356 -23.22 -23.40 -18.98
N PRO A 357 -22.29 -24.37 -18.80
CA PRO A 357 -22.66 -25.75 -19.05
C PRO A 357 -23.90 -25.96 -18.17
N ALA A 358 -25.04 -26.17 -18.83
CA ALA A 358 -26.31 -26.38 -18.17
C ALA A 358 -26.04 -27.40 -17.06
N ALA A 359 -26.39 -27.04 -15.83
CA ALA A 359 -26.39 -27.98 -14.73
C ALA A 359 -27.07 -29.24 -15.24
N LEU A 360 -26.29 -30.30 -15.46
CA LEU A 360 -26.82 -31.60 -15.83
C LEU A 360 -27.54 -32.11 -14.60
N SER A 361 -28.82 -31.77 -14.51
CA SER A 361 -29.79 -32.48 -13.71
C SER A 361 -29.83 -33.92 -14.23
N ARG A 362 -29.17 -34.83 -13.51
CA ARG A 362 -29.67 -36.16 -13.14
C ARG A 362 -28.71 -36.88 -12.22
#